data_AF-A0A3M1SCB1-F1
#
_entry.id   AF-A0A3M1SCB1-F1
#
_cell.length_a   1.000
_cell.length_b   1.000
_cell.length_c   1.000
_cell.angle_alpha   90.00
_cell.angle_beta   90.00
_cell.angle_gamma   90.00
#
_symmetry.space_group_name_H-M   'P 1'
#
loop_
_entity.id
_entity.type
_entity.pdbx_description
1 polymer ?
#
loop_
_entity_poly.entity_id
_entity_poly.type
_entity_poly.pdbx_seq_one_letter_code
_entity_poly.pdbx_strand_id
1 'polypeptide(L)'
;MKKIIFVLAIIVCFVFSMSTEAQKRETSTKDMRIIKNRPSVYISFEREGNRKPLHTGDSNKGVWLRLHNNSKWRIWVCMWDVPKEYGEKELTYEVERYEKSGNCEETPLSTDPEGSCPLELMKPGESVLFSVPREHLAEGLAIKVNFLYEWDIDSDGSISDLEPKHYVYFYSSQIPKNNSGQSKQKRRAKQKRRE
;
A
#
# COMPACT_ATOMS: atom_id res chain seq x y z
N MET A 1 -46.18 17.64 -54.60
CA MET A 1 -44.74 17.95 -54.48
C MET A 1 -44.20 17.94 -53.04
N LYS A 2 -44.94 18.42 -52.01
CA LYS A 2 -44.45 18.43 -50.60
C LYS A 2 -44.21 17.05 -49.96
N LYS A 3 -44.88 15.98 -50.42
CA LYS A 3 -44.71 14.61 -49.88
C LYS A 3 -43.42 13.89 -50.33
N ILE A 4 -42.83 14.29 -51.45
CA ILE A 4 -41.60 13.68 -51.99
C ILE A 4 -40.36 14.21 -51.25
N ILE A 5 -40.39 15.47 -50.81
CA ILE A 5 -39.32 16.11 -50.05
C ILE A 5 -39.15 15.45 -48.66
N PHE A 6 -40.23 14.97 -48.06
CA PHE A 6 -40.19 14.30 -46.75
C PHE A 6 -39.56 12.90 -46.81
N VAL A 7 -39.69 12.20 -47.94
CA VAL A 7 -39.09 10.86 -48.12
C VAL A 7 -37.58 10.96 -48.37
N LEU A 8 -37.12 11.98 -49.11
CA LEU A 8 -35.70 12.23 -49.32
C LEU A 8 -34.96 12.61 -48.03
N ALA A 9 -35.60 13.33 -47.11
CA ALA A 9 -35.00 13.68 -45.82
C ALA A 9 -34.74 12.47 -44.92
N ILE A 10 -35.62 11.45 -44.94
CA ILE A 10 -35.48 10.24 -44.11
C ILE A 10 -34.35 9.32 -44.63
N ILE A 11 -34.15 9.25 -45.95
CA ILE A 11 -33.09 8.44 -46.55
C ILE A 11 -31.71 9.02 -46.23
N VAL A 12 -31.56 10.35 -46.15
CA VAL A 12 -30.28 11.00 -45.82
C VAL A 12 -29.86 10.78 -44.37
N CYS A 13 -30.80 10.62 -43.42
CA CYS A 13 -30.46 10.34 -42.02
C CYS A 13 -29.92 8.91 -41.79
N PHE A 14 -30.26 7.94 -42.64
CA PHE A 14 -29.78 6.56 -42.50
C PHE A 14 -28.35 6.34 -43.04
N VAL A 15 -27.82 7.24 -43.88
CA VAL A 15 -26.46 7.09 -44.43
C VAL A 15 -25.39 7.65 -43.48
N PHE A 16 -25.77 8.42 -42.46
CA PHE A 16 -24.85 8.92 -41.43
C PHE A 16 -24.73 8.01 -40.20
N SER A 17 -25.36 6.83 -40.19
CA SER A 17 -25.06 5.77 -39.23
C SER A 17 -23.81 4.98 -39.64
N MET A 18 -22.78 5.67 -40.16
CA MET A 18 -21.47 5.05 -40.33
C MET A 18 -20.96 4.67 -38.95
N SER A 19 -20.79 3.37 -38.78
CA SER A 19 -20.19 2.69 -37.65
C SER A 19 -19.22 3.58 -36.91
N THR A 20 -19.61 4.06 -35.73
CA THR A 20 -18.62 4.40 -34.72
C THR A 20 -17.91 3.10 -34.40
N GLU A 21 -16.82 2.83 -35.12
CA GLU A 21 -15.72 1.99 -34.66
C GLU A 21 -15.23 2.65 -33.38
N ALA A 22 -15.99 2.47 -32.30
CA ALA A 22 -15.61 2.80 -30.94
C ALA A 22 -14.30 2.07 -30.75
N GLN A 23 -13.22 2.85 -30.81
CA GLN A 23 -11.85 2.42 -30.97
C GLN A 23 -11.64 1.06 -30.28
N LYS A 24 -11.66 -0.03 -31.05
CA LYS A 24 -10.96 -1.25 -30.66
C LYS A 24 -9.47 -0.91 -30.77
N ARG A 25 -9.01 -0.02 -29.87
CA ARG A 25 -7.68 -0.19 -29.33
C ARG A 25 -7.74 -1.62 -28.83
N GLU A 26 -6.94 -2.49 -29.42
CA GLU A 26 -6.35 -3.54 -28.63
C GLU A 26 -5.81 -2.82 -27.42
N THR A 27 -6.57 -2.86 -26.33
CA THR A 27 -6.04 -2.70 -25.01
C THR A 27 -5.12 -3.90 -24.88
N SER A 28 -3.93 -3.79 -25.49
CA SER A 28 -2.70 -4.15 -24.79
C SER A 28 -2.95 -3.56 -23.42
N THR A 29 -3.41 -4.43 -22.52
CA THR A 29 -3.57 -4.13 -21.12
C THR A 29 -2.15 -3.77 -20.73
N LYS A 30 -1.81 -2.49 -20.88
CA LYS A 30 -0.58 -1.89 -20.40
C LYS A 30 -0.74 -1.90 -18.90
N ASP A 31 -0.65 -3.10 -18.34
CA ASP A 31 -0.79 -3.35 -16.93
C ASP A 31 0.27 -2.48 -16.29
N MET A 32 -0.20 -1.62 -15.41
CA MET A 32 0.61 -0.66 -14.69
C MET A 32 1.53 -1.37 -13.70
N ARG A 33 1.21 -2.64 -13.38
CA ARG A 33 1.95 -3.47 -12.44
C ARG A 33 3.07 -4.25 -13.11
N ILE A 34 4.15 -4.43 -12.37
CA ILE A 34 5.26 -5.32 -12.74
C ILE A 34 4.85 -6.76 -12.47
N ILE A 35 4.39 -7.04 -11.24
CA ILE A 35 3.84 -8.33 -10.83
C ILE A 35 2.31 -8.26 -10.88
N LYS A 36 1.70 -8.93 -11.86
CA LYS A 36 0.27 -8.82 -12.18
C LYS A 36 -0.68 -9.22 -11.04
N ASN A 37 -0.27 -10.13 -10.16
CA ASN A 37 -1.10 -10.65 -9.07
C ASN A 37 -0.89 -9.92 -7.72
N ARG A 38 -0.23 -8.76 -7.74
CA ARG A 38 0.00 -7.91 -6.55
C ARG A 38 -0.58 -6.51 -6.79
N PRO A 39 -0.91 -5.74 -5.74
CA PRO A 39 -1.24 -4.32 -5.88
C PRO A 39 -0.07 -3.50 -6.45
N SER A 40 -0.34 -2.27 -6.91
CA SER A 40 0.71 -1.37 -7.44
C SER A 40 1.73 -0.98 -6.38
N VAL A 41 1.28 -0.75 -5.14
CA VAL A 41 2.13 -0.54 -3.97
C VAL A 41 1.60 -1.45 -2.86
N TYR A 42 2.47 -2.20 -2.18
CA TYR A 42 2.06 -3.10 -1.11
C TYR A 42 3.16 -3.23 -0.04
N ILE A 43 2.76 -3.61 1.18
CA ILE A 43 3.67 -3.93 2.26
C ILE A 43 3.67 -5.45 2.49
N SER A 44 4.85 -6.04 2.69
CA SER A 44 4.99 -7.45 3.08
C SER A 44 5.67 -7.61 4.43
N PHE A 45 5.29 -8.67 5.15
CA PHE A 45 5.98 -9.10 6.36
C PHE A 45 7.34 -9.72 6.02
N GLU A 46 8.38 -9.35 6.76
CA GLU A 46 9.71 -9.96 6.68
C GLU A 46 10.00 -10.80 7.92
N ARG A 47 9.96 -10.19 9.12
CA ARG A 47 10.25 -10.89 10.39
C ARG A 47 9.76 -10.14 11.62
N GLU A 48 9.69 -10.85 12.75
CA GLU A 48 9.59 -10.27 14.10
C GLU A 48 10.89 -10.54 14.87
N GLY A 49 11.21 -9.68 15.83
CA GLY A 49 12.45 -9.81 16.60
C GLY A 49 12.61 -8.73 17.67
N ASN A 50 13.71 -8.83 18.41
CA ASN A 50 14.09 -7.80 19.38
C ASN A 50 14.81 -6.65 18.66
N ARG A 51 14.56 -5.42 19.08
CA ARG A 51 15.28 -4.22 18.64
C ARG A 51 15.50 -3.29 19.83
N LYS A 52 16.36 -2.29 19.67
CA LYS A 52 16.40 -1.16 20.59
C LYS A 52 15.18 -0.25 20.30
N PRO A 53 14.61 0.41 21.31
CA PRO A 53 13.67 1.51 21.09
C PRO A 53 14.31 2.58 20.21
N LEU A 54 13.61 3.03 19.16
CA LEU A 54 14.10 4.09 18.27
C LEU A 54 13.64 5.46 18.81
N HIS A 55 12.37 5.53 19.22
CA HIS A 55 11.75 6.69 19.84
C HIS A 55 11.43 6.46 21.32
N THR A 56 11.16 7.55 22.04
CA THR A 56 10.69 7.46 23.43
C THR A 56 9.31 6.80 23.46
N GLY A 57 9.18 5.71 24.21
CA GLY A 57 7.93 4.95 24.32
C GLY A 57 7.89 3.67 23.49
N ASP A 58 8.80 3.52 22.51
CA ASP A 58 8.94 2.28 21.75
C ASP A 58 9.32 1.10 22.64
N SER A 59 8.72 -0.06 22.37
CA SER A 59 9.12 -1.33 22.97
C SER A 59 10.42 -1.87 22.37
N ASN A 60 11.00 -2.86 23.06
CA ASN A 60 12.15 -3.61 22.59
C ASN A 60 11.82 -4.69 21.55
N LYS A 61 10.60 -4.71 21.01
CA LYS A 61 10.15 -5.63 19.97
C LYS A 61 9.80 -4.89 18.69
N GLY A 62 10.27 -5.44 17.57
CA GLY A 62 10.05 -4.88 16.25
C GLY A 62 9.37 -5.87 15.32
N VAL A 63 8.65 -5.31 14.35
CA VAL A 63 8.21 -6.00 13.15
C VAL A 63 8.94 -5.35 11.98
N TRP A 64 9.69 -6.14 11.22
CA TRP A 64 10.32 -5.68 9.98
C TRP A 64 9.39 -5.97 8.82
N LEU A 65 9.17 -4.93 8.03
CA LEU A 65 8.27 -4.90 6.89
C LEU A 65 9.02 -4.38 5.68
N ARG A 66 8.52 -4.73 4.50
CA ARG A 66 9.07 -4.25 3.24
C ARG A 66 7.97 -3.55 2.44
N LEU A 67 8.17 -2.28 2.12
CA LEU A 67 7.32 -1.54 1.20
C LEU A 67 7.81 -1.79 -0.22
N HIS A 68 6.91 -2.16 -1.13
CA HIS A 68 7.23 -2.47 -2.52
C HIS A 68 6.54 -1.49 -3.47
N ASN A 69 7.30 -0.87 -4.37
CA ASN A 69 6.75 -0.21 -5.54
C ASN A 69 6.67 -1.22 -6.69
N ASN A 70 5.52 -1.88 -6.83
CA ASN A 70 5.23 -2.84 -7.90
C ASN A 70 4.59 -2.17 -9.14
N SER A 71 4.64 -0.84 -9.23
CA SER A 71 4.15 -0.09 -10.38
C SER A 71 5.27 0.19 -11.39
N LYS A 72 4.91 0.59 -12.61
CA LYS A 72 5.84 1.07 -13.65
C LYS A 72 6.29 2.50 -13.45
N TRP A 73 5.79 3.17 -12.42
CA TRP A 73 6.10 4.56 -12.14
C TRP A 73 6.84 4.71 -10.84
N ARG A 74 7.45 5.88 -10.67
CA ARG A 74 8.11 6.21 -9.42
C ARG A 74 7.09 6.70 -8.40
N ILE A 75 7.38 6.44 -7.14
CA ILE A 75 6.60 6.97 -6.02
C ILE A 75 7.52 7.74 -5.08
N TRP A 76 7.02 8.82 -4.51
CA TRP A 76 7.66 9.55 -3.43
C TRP A 76 7.10 9.08 -2.10
N VAL A 77 8.00 8.84 -1.15
CA VAL A 77 7.64 8.34 0.17
C VAL A 77 8.46 9.10 1.21
N CYS A 78 7.81 9.46 2.31
CA CYS A 78 8.45 10.10 3.44
C CYS A 78 9.37 9.13 4.17
N MET A 79 10.69 9.33 4.11
CA MET A 79 11.63 8.40 4.75
C MET A 79 12.94 9.05 5.19
N TRP A 80 13.58 8.45 6.20
CA TRP A 80 14.86 8.89 6.76
C TRP A 80 15.87 7.74 6.84
N ASP A 81 17.16 8.10 6.90
CA ASP A 81 18.23 7.17 7.22
C ASP A 81 18.15 6.74 8.69
N VAL A 82 18.35 5.44 8.93
CA VAL A 82 18.38 4.85 10.27
C VAL A 82 19.54 3.88 10.42
N PRO A 83 19.96 3.56 11.67
CA PRO A 83 20.89 2.47 11.91
C PRO A 83 20.41 1.14 11.28
N LYS A 84 21.34 0.36 10.73
CA LYS A 84 21.04 -0.83 9.92
C LYS A 84 20.18 -1.89 10.65
N GLU A 85 20.20 -1.92 11.98
CA GLU A 85 19.36 -2.81 12.77
C GLU A 85 17.85 -2.56 12.59
N TYR A 86 17.45 -1.34 12.22
CA TYR A 86 16.05 -0.95 11.98
C TYR A 86 15.58 -1.19 10.55
N GLY A 87 16.49 -1.46 9.62
CA GLY A 87 16.19 -1.60 8.20
C GLY A 87 17.12 -0.77 7.33
N GLU A 88 16.64 -0.47 6.14
CA GLU A 88 17.29 0.43 5.18
C GLU A 88 16.86 1.88 5.44
N LYS A 89 15.59 2.09 5.81
CA LYS A 89 14.99 3.40 6.07
C LYS A 89 13.96 3.31 7.21
N GLU A 90 13.67 4.44 7.82
CA GLU A 90 12.46 4.68 8.60
C GLU A 90 11.43 5.42 7.73
N LEU A 91 10.15 5.09 7.87
CA LEU A 91 9.07 5.75 7.13
C LEU A 91 8.12 6.44 8.09
N THR A 92 7.48 7.52 7.64
CA THR A 92 6.28 8.05 8.30
C THR A 92 5.10 7.11 8.05
N TYR A 93 4.37 6.81 9.11
CA TYR A 93 3.11 6.08 9.04
C TYR A 93 2.17 6.52 10.16
N GLU A 94 0.89 6.26 9.94
CA GLU A 94 -0.15 6.44 10.94
C GLU A 94 -0.58 5.07 11.48
N VAL A 95 -0.86 4.98 12.78
CA VAL A 95 -1.46 3.78 13.38
C VAL A 95 -2.97 3.96 13.46
N GLU A 96 -3.71 3.04 12.84
CA GLU A 96 -5.17 3.07 12.80
C GLU A 96 -5.78 1.77 13.38
N ARG A 97 -6.90 1.92 14.08
CA ARG A 97 -7.71 0.79 14.54
C ARG A 97 -8.75 0.45 13.46
N TYR A 98 -8.73 -0.78 12.95
CA TYR A 98 -9.68 -1.21 11.89
C TYR A 98 -10.85 -2.04 12.42
N GLU A 99 -10.77 -2.56 13.65
CA GLU A 99 -11.90 -3.21 14.30
C GLU A 99 -12.74 -2.17 15.04
N LYS A 100 -14.04 -2.12 14.72
CA LYS A 100 -15.01 -1.20 15.33
C LYS A 100 -15.20 -1.54 16.81
N SER A 101 -14.33 -1.01 17.65
CA SER A 101 -14.65 -0.73 19.05
C SER A 101 -15.79 0.29 19.04
N GLY A 102 -16.94 -0.06 19.62
CA GLY A 102 -18.20 0.66 19.44
C GLY A 102 -18.25 2.13 19.89
N ASN A 103 -17.16 2.74 20.37
CA ASN A 103 -17.09 4.16 20.77
C ASN A 103 -15.63 4.66 20.84
N CYS A 104 -14.91 4.79 19.72
CA CYS A 104 -13.56 5.37 19.75
C CYS A 104 -13.35 6.40 18.63
N GLU A 105 -13.51 7.67 18.99
CA GLU A 105 -12.82 8.79 18.36
C GLU A 105 -11.43 8.88 19.01
N GLU A 106 -10.59 7.86 18.79
CA GLU A 106 -9.18 7.94 19.16
C GLU A 106 -8.40 8.51 17.97
N THR A 107 -7.70 9.61 18.21
CA THR A 107 -6.79 10.20 17.23
C THR A 107 -5.74 9.16 16.80
N PRO A 108 -5.46 9.00 15.50
CA PRO A 108 -4.38 8.14 15.04
C PRO A 108 -3.09 8.51 15.77
N LEU A 109 -2.35 7.51 16.24
CA LEU A 109 -1.00 7.75 16.73
C LEU A 109 -0.13 8.00 15.50
N SER A 110 0.18 9.27 15.22
CA SER A 110 1.16 9.63 14.19
C SER A 110 2.56 9.52 14.77
N THR A 111 3.44 8.81 14.08
CA THR A 111 4.87 8.86 14.34
C THR A 111 5.49 9.88 13.39
N ASP A 112 5.14 11.15 13.57
CA ASP A 112 5.84 12.23 12.87
C ASP A 112 7.01 12.65 13.76
N PRO A 113 8.26 12.27 13.43
CA PRO A 113 9.40 12.88 14.07
C PRO A 113 9.30 14.39 13.80
N GLU A 114 9.36 15.21 14.85
CA GLU A 114 9.28 16.67 14.76
C GLU A 114 10.25 17.17 13.67
N GLY A 115 9.76 17.49 12.47
CA GLY A 115 10.64 17.82 11.36
C GLY A 115 9.97 17.82 9.99
N SER A 116 10.69 18.41 9.03
CA SER A 116 10.36 18.31 7.61
C SER A 116 10.53 16.87 7.15
N CYS A 117 9.49 16.32 6.53
CA CYS A 117 9.48 15.02 5.87
C CYS A 117 10.33 15.06 4.60
N PRO A 118 11.51 14.40 4.55
CA PRO A 118 12.25 14.26 3.32
C PRO A 118 11.54 13.22 2.46
N LEU A 119 11.00 13.67 1.32
CA LEU A 119 10.47 12.78 0.31
C LEU A 119 11.63 12.16 -0.46
N GLU A 120 11.72 10.83 -0.45
CA GLU A 120 12.65 10.08 -1.30
C GLU A 120 11.89 9.33 -2.39
N LEU A 121 12.54 9.19 -3.55
CA LEU A 121 11.98 8.63 -4.76
C LEU A 121 12.26 7.12 -4.87
N MET A 122 11.24 6.29 -4.79
CA MET A 122 11.33 4.85 -5.06
C MET A 122 11.05 4.54 -6.53
N LYS A 123 11.97 3.82 -7.18
CA LYS A 123 11.90 3.41 -8.58
C LYS A 123 10.90 2.26 -8.81
N PRO A 124 10.45 2.05 -10.06
CA PRO A 124 9.70 0.86 -10.43
C PRO A 124 10.41 -0.42 -10.02
N GLY A 125 9.71 -1.29 -9.28
CA GLY A 125 10.22 -2.57 -8.80
C GLY A 125 11.11 -2.48 -7.57
N GLU A 126 11.37 -1.27 -7.06
CA GLU A 126 12.15 -1.07 -5.85
C GLU A 126 11.35 -1.45 -4.60
N SER A 127 12.08 -1.81 -3.55
CA SER A 127 11.50 -2.11 -2.25
C SER A 127 12.42 -1.60 -1.15
N VAL A 128 11.84 -1.15 -0.04
CA VAL A 128 12.59 -0.66 1.12
C VAL A 128 12.21 -1.44 2.37
N LEU A 129 13.23 -1.90 3.10
CA LEU A 129 13.08 -2.56 4.40
C LEU A 129 13.00 -1.51 5.52
N PHE A 130 12.00 -1.64 6.39
CA PHE A 130 11.84 -0.78 7.56
C PHE A 130 11.35 -1.59 8.76
N SER A 131 11.34 -0.99 9.94
CA SER A 131 10.80 -1.62 11.14
C SER A 131 9.83 -0.70 11.87
N VAL A 132 8.84 -1.32 12.52
CA VAL A 132 7.86 -0.64 13.36
C VAL A 132 7.84 -1.27 14.76
N PRO A 133 7.48 -0.53 15.82
CA PRO A 133 7.22 -1.11 17.13
C PRO A 133 6.14 -2.19 17.06
N ARG A 134 6.31 -3.28 17.81
CA ARG A 134 5.39 -4.42 17.77
C ARG A 134 3.96 -4.04 18.20
N GLU A 135 3.84 -3.11 19.12
CA GLU A 135 2.62 -2.55 19.68
C GLU A 135 1.82 -1.75 18.64
N HIS A 136 2.46 -1.15 17.61
CA HIS A 136 1.77 -0.46 16.52
C HIS A 136 1.04 -1.43 15.58
N LEU A 137 1.32 -2.73 15.70
CA LEU A 137 0.63 -3.83 15.03
C LEU A 137 0.03 -4.80 16.05
N ALA A 138 -0.43 -4.30 17.20
CA ALA A 138 -1.26 -5.07 18.12
C ALA A 138 -2.57 -5.54 17.45
N GLU A 139 -3.27 -6.47 18.10
CA GLU A 139 -4.55 -6.98 17.60
C GLU A 139 -5.55 -5.84 17.35
N GLY A 140 -6.21 -5.84 16.19
CA GLY A 140 -7.12 -4.79 15.74
C GLY A 140 -6.45 -3.50 15.21
N LEU A 141 -5.11 -3.42 15.19
CA LEU A 141 -4.36 -2.28 14.64
C LEU A 141 -3.73 -2.56 13.26
N ALA A 142 -3.60 -1.51 12.48
CA ALA A 142 -2.88 -1.49 11.20
C ALA A 142 -2.00 -0.23 11.13
N ILE A 143 -0.93 -0.30 10.34
CA ILE A 143 -0.21 0.90 9.92
C ILE A 143 -0.71 1.34 8.54
N LYS A 144 -0.76 2.65 8.32
CA LYS A 144 -1.06 3.30 7.05
C LYS A 144 0.16 4.11 6.61
N VAL A 145 0.76 3.73 5.48
CA VAL A 145 1.90 4.46 4.89
C VAL A 145 1.38 5.28 3.73
N ASN A 146 1.60 6.59 3.78
CA ASN A 146 1.24 7.52 2.71
C ASN A 146 2.36 7.56 1.64
N PHE A 147 1.97 7.73 0.37
CA PHE A 147 2.91 7.94 -0.74
C PHE A 147 2.28 8.85 -1.80
N LEU A 148 3.09 9.33 -2.74
CA LEU A 148 2.65 10.13 -3.88
C LEU A 148 3.20 9.50 -5.16
N TYR A 149 2.43 9.50 -6.25
CA TYR A 149 3.02 9.18 -7.54
C TYR A 149 3.82 10.36 -8.07
N GLU A 150 4.78 10.07 -8.96
CA GLU A 150 5.63 11.11 -9.54
C GLU A 150 4.89 12.20 -10.32
N TRP A 151 3.66 11.94 -10.78
CA TRP A 151 2.84 12.92 -11.49
C TRP A 151 1.92 13.74 -10.56
N ASP A 152 1.85 13.39 -9.27
CA ASP A 152 1.05 14.14 -8.28
C ASP A 152 1.85 15.34 -7.70
N ILE A 153 3.12 15.49 -8.08
CA ILE A 153 3.99 16.59 -7.65
C ILE A 153 4.13 17.56 -8.81
N ASP A 154 3.81 18.82 -8.53
CA ASP A 154 3.90 19.90 -9.49
C ASP A 154 5.35 20.18 -9.87
N SER A 155 5.55 20.88 -10.99
CA SER A 155 6.90 21.19 -11.49
C SER A 155 7.75 22.03 -10.53
N ASP A 156 7.13 22.74 -9.59
CA ASP A 156 7.79 23.52 -8.55
C ASP A 156 8.07 22.70 -7.27
N GLY A 157 7.72 21.41 -7.26
CA GLY A 157 7.87 20.51 -6.13
C GLY A 157 6.76 20.62 -5.09
N SER A 158 5.75 21.46 -5.32
CA SER A 158 4.59 21.55 -4.43
C SER A 158 3.66 20.34 -4.62
N ILE A 159 2.94 20.01 -3.54
CA ILE A 159 1.91 18.97 -3.54
C ILE A 159 0.59 19.70 -3.38
N SER A 160 -0.27 19.62 -4.39
CA SER A 160 -1.59 20.23 -4.34
C SER A 160 -2.48 19.48 -3.33
N ASP A 161 -3.12 20.22 -2.41
CA ASP A 161 -4.08 19.65 -1.45
C ASP A 161 -5.31 19.02 -2.12
N LEU A 162 -5.51 19.28 -3.42
CA LEU A 162 -6.61 18.71 -4.21
C LEU A 162 -6.28 17.34 -4.78
N GLU A 163 -5.01 16.91 -4.73
CA GLU A 163 -4.62 15.62 -5.30
C GLU A 163 -5.14 14.45 -4.46
N PRO A 164 -5.49 13.31 -5.11
CA PRO A 164 -5.88 12.11 -4.39
C PRO A 164 -4.76 11.66 -3.44
N LYS A 165 -5.10 11.50 -2.16
CA LYS A 165 -4.17 10.91 -1.19
C LYS A 165 -4.02 9.41 -1.45
N HIS A 166 -2.78 8.94 -1.59
CA HIS A 166 -2.48 7.53 -1.78
C HIS A 166 -1.86 6.92 -0.53
N TYR A 167 -2.34 5.75 -0.15
CA TYR A 167 -1.87 5.03 1.02
C TYR A 167 -1.89 3.52 0.82
N VAL A 168 -1.11 2.83 1.64
CA VAL A 168 -1.09 1.38 1.73
C VAL A 168 -1.17 0.96 3.19
N TYR A 169 -2.01 -0.04 3.45
CA TYR A 169 -2.17 -0.61 4.78
C TYR A 169 -1.32 -1.87 4.97
N PHE A 170 -0.87 -2.07 6.20
CA PHE A 170 -0.45 -3.37 6.71
C PHE A 170 -1.16 -3.66 8.03
N TYR A 171 -2.01 -4.69 8.03
CA TYR A 171 -2.85 -5.08 9.15
C TYR A 171 -2.12 -6.06 10.07
N SER A 172 -2.32 -5.97 11.38
CA SER A 172 -1.82 -6.95 12.35
C SER A 172 -2.21 -8.39 12.04
N SER A 173 -3.37 -8.61 11.42
CA SER A 173 -3.86 -9.92 10.97
C SER A 173 -3.02 -10.54 9.85
N GLN A 174 -2.20 -9.76 9.14
CA GLN A 174 -1.28 -10.24 8.11
C GLN A 174 0.05 -10.76 8.69
N ILE A 175 0.31 -10.57 9.99
CA ILE A 175 1.48 -11.15 10.67
C ILE A 175 1.25 -12.67 10.80
N PRO A 176 2.18 -13.51 10.30
CA PRO A 176 2.05 -14.96 10.44
C PRO A 176 1.90 -15.36 11.91
N LYS A 177 0.81 -16.05 12.24
CA LYS A 177 0.62 -16.63 13.57
C LYS A 177 1.66 -17.72 13.76
N ASN A 178 2.72 -17.43 14.49
CA ASN A 178 3.68 -18.44 14.90
C ASN A 178 2.92 -19.54 15.65
N ASN A 179 2.75 -20.71 15.03
CA ASN A 179 2.15 -21.91 15.61
C ASN A 179 3.04 -22.52 16.72
N SER A 180 3.70 -21.70 17.52
CA SER A 180 4.67 -22.06 18.55
C SER A 180 4.09 -23.00 19.62
N GLY A 181 2.76 -23.09 19.72
CA GLY A 181 2.05 -24.11 20.51
C GLY A 181 1.93 -25.49 19.85
N GLN A 182 1.78 -25.58 18.52
CA GLN A 182 1.52 -26.87 17.86
C GLN A 182 2.77 -27.71 17.64
N SER A 183 3.95 -27.10 17.51
CA SER A 183 5.21 -27.83 17.34
C SER A 183 5.64 -28.59 18.61
N LYS A 184 5.37 -28.03 19.80
CA LYS A 184 5.66 -28.68 21.09
C LYS A 184 4.70 -29.84 21.37
N GLN A 185 3.42 -29.73 21.00
CA GLN A 185 2.43 -30.78 21.22
C GLN A 185 2.65 -32.00 20.29
N LYS A 186 3.03 -31.79 19.03
CA LYS A 186 3.42 -32.89 18.11
C LYS A 186 4.69 -33.62 18.56
N ARG A 187 5.68 -32.92 19.12
CA ARG A 187 6.90 -33.57 19.66
C ARG A 187 6.60 -34.44 20.89
N ARG A 188 5.76 -33.96 21.82
CA ARG A 188 5.34 -34.77 22.99
C ARG A 188 4.50 -35.99 22.60
N ALA A 189 3.58 -35.85 21.63
CA ALA A 189 2.78 -36.97 21.15
C ALA A 189 3.61 -38.04 20.42
N LYS A 190 4.70 -37.65 19.74
CA LYS A 190 5.62 -38.60 19.09
C LYS A 190 6.53 -39.32 20.08
N GLN A 191 6.90 -38.67 21.19
CA GLN A 191 7.73 -39.27 22.23
C GLN A 191 6.93 -40.31 23.06
N LYS A 192 5.66 -40.03 23.36
CA LYS A 192 4.76 -40.95 24.09
C LYS A 192 4.29 -42.18 23.28
N ARG A 193 4.67 -42.30 22.01
CA ARG A 193 4.42 -43.49 21.17
C ARG A 193 5.66 -44.39 21.00
N ARG A 194 6.78 -44.00 21.61
CA ARG A 194 8.05 -44.74 21.59
C ARG A 194 8.40 -45.35 22.95
N GLU A 195 7.51 -45.17 23.92
CA GLU A 195 7.46 -45.85 25.22
C GLU A 195 6.27 -46.82 25.17
#